data_AF-A0A7Y2BCE2-F1
#
_entry.id   AF-A0A7Y2BCE2-F1
#
_cell.length_a   1.000
_cell.length_b   1.000
_cell.length_c   1.000
_cell.angle_alpha   90.00
_cell.angle_beta   90.00
_cell.angle_gamma   90.00
#
_symmetry.space_group_name_H-M   'P 1'
#
loop_
_entity.id
_entity.type
_entity.pdbx_description
1 polymer ?
#
loop_
_entity_poly.entity_id
_entity_poly.type
_entity_poly.pdbx_seq_one_letter_code
_entity_poly.pdbx_strand_id
1 'polypeptide(L)'
;MKKSLSLTFIICIVSISYGQSVIGKWSGTLDIQGQKLAIAFNVEENGDALIATLDSPDQGAFGIPTDTCIFDAHQLKITAKQLQLTFEGRLTKDGDKINGNFNQGPMSFPLV
;
A
#
# COMPACT_ATOMS: atom_id res chain seq x y z
N MET A 1 63.98 11.38 2.71
CA MET A 1 63.03 10.65 3.59
C MET A 1 62.39 11.64 4.55
N LYS A 2 61.07 11.83 4.51
CA LYS A 2 60.18 12.21 5.63
C LYS A 2 58.73 12.34 5.11
N LYS A 3 58.10 11.16 5.11
CA LYS A 3 56.68 10.78 5.15
C LYS A 3 55.63 11.90 5.01
N SER A 4 54.92 11.88 3.89
CA SER A 4 53.64 12.60 3.70
C SER A 4 52.58 11.94 4.58
N LEU A 5 51.95 12.72 5.46
CA LEU A 5 50.85 12.31 6.30
C LEU A 5 49.54 12.65 5.57
N SER A 6 49.01 11.70 4.80
CA SER A 6 47.70 11.86 4.15
C SER A 6 46.58 11.63 5.17
N LEU A 7 45.80 12.67 5.44
CA LEU A 7 44.62 12.63 6.31
C LEU A 7 43.40 12.21 5.48
N THR A 8 42.98 10.94 5.60
CA THR A 8 41.78 10.43 4.93
C THR A 8 40.52 10.90 5.66
N PHE A 9 39.71 11.71 4.98
CA PHE A 9 38.40 12.15 5.44
C PHE A 9 37.37 11.04 5.19
N ILE A 10 36.88 10.39 6.25
CA ILE A 10 35.78 9.43 6.18
C ILE A 10 34.47 10.23 6.15
N ILE A 11 33.82 10.26 4.98
CA ILE A 11 32.44 10.75 4.83
C ILE A 11 31.50 9.58 5.18
N CYS A 12 30.89 9.65 6.35
CA CYS A 12 29.72 8.81 6.66
C CYS A 12 28.51 9.38 5.93
N ILE A 13 28.11 8.73 4.83
CA ILE A 13 26.80 8.97 4.22
C ILE A 13 25.77 8.28 5.12
N VAL A 14 25.05 9.07 5.92
CA VAL A 14 23.85 8.62 6.60
C VAL A 14 22.75 8.51 5.55
N SER A 15 22.46 7.30 5.10
CA SER A 15 21.30 7.02 4.27
C SER A 15 20.05 7.25 5.11
N ILE A 16 19.38 8.38 4.92
CA ILE A 16 18.03 8.59 5.44
C ILE A 16 17.13 7.63 4.67
N SER A 17 16.80 6.49 5.27
CA SER A 17 15.77 5.60 4.75
C SER A 17 14.43 6.27 5.03
N TYR A 18 13.88 6.96 4.03
CA TYR A 18 12.45 7.22 4.01
C TYR A 18 11.78 5.85 3.88
N GLY A 19 11.27 5.31 4.98
CA GLY A 19 10.40 4.14 4.92
C GLY A 19 9.27 4.49 3.94
N GLN A 20 9.10 3.68 2.89
CA GLN A 20 7.99 3.91 1.97
C GLN A 20 6.70 3.79 2.76
N SER A 21 5.94 4.88 2.81
CA SER A 21 4.66 4.91 3.51
C SER A 21 3.55 4.58 2.54
N VAL A 22 2.58 3.82 3.03
CA VAL A 22 1.35 3.46 2.31
C VAL A 22 0.16 4.34 2.73
N ILE A 23 0.38 5.30 3.62
CA ILE A 23 -0.67 6.22 4.08
C ILE A 23 -1.17 7.05 2.90
N GLY A 24 -2.49 7.18 2.81
CA GLY A 24 -3.16 7.95 1.77
C GLY A 24 -4.25 7.17 1.07
N LYS A 25 -4.73 7.74 -0.04
CA LYS A 25 -5.81 7.18 -0.84
C LYS A 25 -5.25 6.43 -2.05
N TRP A 26 -5.59 5.15 -2.15
CA TRP A 26 -5.22 4.26 -3.24
C TRP A 26 -6.47 3.89 -4.03
N SER A 27 -6.56 4.33 -5.29
CA SER A 27 -7.70 4.05 -6.15
C SER A 27 -7.28 3.14 -7.29
N GLY A 28 -8.13 2.18 -7.64
CA GLY A 28 -7.95 1.32 -8.79
C GLY A 28 -9.30 0.92 -9.39
N THR A 29 -9.26 0.25 -10.53
CA THR A 29 -10.46 -0.22 -11.23
C THR A 29 -10.45 -1.73 -11.34
N LEU A 30 -11.52 -2.38 -10.87
CA LEU A 30 -11.78 -3.79 -11.16
C LEU A 30 -12.44 -3.90 -12.53
N ASP A 31 -12.08 -4.93 -13.29
CA ASP A 31 -12.80 -5.36 -14.47
C ASP A 31 -13.51 -6.70 -14.17
N ILE A 32 -14.82 -6.64 -14.06
CA ILE A 32 -15.68 -7.77 -13.73
C ILE A 32 -16.50 -8.09 -14.99
N GLN A 33 -15.98 -9.00 -15.82
CA GLN A 33 -16.64 -9.43 -17.05
C GLN A 33 -17.00 -8.27 -18.00
N GLY A 34 -16.12 -7.26 -18.10
CA GLY A 34 -16.34 -6.07 -18.93
C GLY A 34 -17.05 -4.92 -18.21
N GLN A 35 -17.57 -5.13 -17.00
CA GLN A 35 -18.04 -4.05 -16.14
C GLN A 35 -16.87 -3.50 -15.33
N LYS A 36 -16.64 -2.19 -15.43
CA LYS A 36 -15.63 -1.49 -14.64
C LYS A 36 -16.22 -1.02 -13.33
N LEU A 37 -15.48 -1.25 -12.24
CA LEU A 37 -15.86 -0.81 -10.90
C LEU A 37 -14.69 -0.09 -10.24
N ALA A 38 -14.89 1.18 -9.88
CA ALA A 38 -13.93 1.94 -9.11
C ALA A 38 -13.93 1.49 -7.64
N ILE A 39 -12.73 1.25 -7.12
CA ILE A 39 -12.47 0.92 -5.73
C ILE A 39 -11.41 1.86 -5.20
N ALA A 40 -11.59 2.38 -3.97
CA ALA A 40 -10.54 3.10 -3.28
C ALA A 40 -10.36 2.59 -1.85
N PHE A 41 -9.11 2.45 -1.43
CA PHE A 41 -8.73 2.25 -0.04
C PHE A 41 -8.15 3.55 0.51
N ASN A 42 -8.68 4.04 1.63
CA ASN A 42 -8.09 5.16 2.37
C ASN A 42 -7.35 4.57 3.57
N VAL A 43 -6.01 4.65 3.55
CA VAL A 43 -5.12 4.09 4.58
C VAL A 43 -4.63 5.22 5.48
N GLU A 44 -4.76 5.03 6.79
CA GLU A 44 -4.38 6.01 7.80
C GLU A 44 -3.58 5.34 8.94
N GLU A 45 -2.74 6.13 9.61
CA GLU A 45 -2.10 5.73 10.86
C GLU A 45 -3.06 5.89 12.04
N ASN A 46 -3.04 4.92 12.94
CA ASN A 46 -3.72 4.95 14.22
C ASN A 46 -2.75 4.45 15.31
N GLY A 47 -1.94 5.38 15.84
CA GLY A 47 -0.81 5.04 16.70
C GLY A 47 0.26 4.28 15.90
N ASP A 48 0.68 3.12 16.40
CA ASP A 48 1.66 2.24 15.74
C ASP A 48 1.03 1.28 14.71
N ALA A 49 -0.29 1.37 14.49
CA ALA A 49 -1.03 0.50 13.59
C ALA A 49 -1.56 1.26 12.37
N LEU A 50 -1.86 0.53 11.30
CA LEU A 50 -2.60 1.06 10.14
C LEU A 50 -4.08 0.67 10.24
N ILE A 51 -4.94 1.59 9.85
CA ILE A 51 -6.36 1.35 9.59
C ILE A 51 -6.66 1.68 8.14
N ALA A 52 -7.75 1.11 7.61
CA ALA A 52 -8.21 1.46 6.28
C ALA A 52 -9.73 1.50 6.19
N THR A 53 -10.23 2.35 5.31
CA THR A 53 -11.61 2.31 4.83
C THR A 53 -11.65 1.96 3.35
N LEU A 54 -12.79 1.44 2.90
CA LEU A 54 -13.09 1.08 1.52
C LEU A 54 -14.21 1.97 0.98
N ASP A 55 -13.99 2.52 -0.21
CA ASP A 55 -14.99 3.18 -1.04
C ASP A 55 -15.23 2.38 -2.33
N SER A 56 -16.49 2.29 -2.74
CA SER A 56 -16.91 1.89 -4.09
C SER A 56 -17.94 2.90 -4.62
N PRO A 57 -17.48 3.99 -5.27
CA PRO A 57 -18.35 5.09 -5.67
C PRO A 57 -19.45 4.69 -6.66
N ASP A 58 -19.14 3.79 -7.59
CA ASP A 58 -20.09 3.30 -8.60
C ASP A 58 -21.22 2.45 -7.97
N GLN A 59 -21.01 1.96 -6.75
CA GLN A 59 -22.00 1.24 -5.94
C GLN A 59 -22.62 2.11 -4.84
N GLY A 60 -22.24 3.40 -4.74
CA GLY A 60 -22.74 4.32 -3.72
C GLY A 60 -22.28 4.00 -2.30
N ALA A 61 -21.18 3.24 -2.14
CA ALA A 61 -20.68 2.82 -0.85
C ALA A 61 -19.38 3.56 -0.49
N PHE A 62 -19.32 4.17 0.70
CA PHE A 62 -18.21 5.01 1.11
C PHE A 62 -17.87 4.80 2.59
N GLY A 63 -16.58 4.92 2.92
CA GLY A 63 -16.09 4.90 4.30
C GLY A 63 -16.31 3.57 5.01
N ILE A 64 -16.44 2.45 4.28
CA ILE A 64 -16.66 1.14 4.90
C ILE A 64 -15.41 0.78 5.71
N PRO A 65 -15.49 0.59 7.04
CA PRO A 65 -14.32 0.22 7.83
C PRO A 65 -13.85 -1.20 7.48
N THR A 66 -12.53 -1.37 7.43
CA THR A 66 -11.89 -2.68 7.28
C THR A 66 -11.49 -3.25 8.64
N ASP A 67 -11.26 -4.56 8.72
CA ASP A 67 -10.88 -5.24 9.96
C ASP A 67 -9.38 -5.15 10.23
N THR A 68 -8.55 -5.26 9.20
CA THR A 68 -7.09 -5.20 9.32
C THR A 68 -6.46 -4.52 8.12
N CYS A 69 -5.45 -3.68 8.37
CA CYS A 69 -4.58 -3.11 7.36
C CYS A 69 -3.13 -3.35 7.81
N ILE A 70 -2.37 -4.09 7.02
CA ILE A 70 -0.99 -4.48 7.34
C ILE A 70 -0.12 -4.10 6.16
N PHE A 71 0.99 -3.43 6.43
CA PHE A 71 2.01 -3.13 5.45
C PHE A 71 3.37 -3.61 5.93
N ASP A 72 3.93 -4.60 5.24
CA ASP A 72 5.24 -5.16 5.55
C ASP A 72 5.97 -5.54 4.26
N ALA A 73 7.28 -5.32 4.22
CA ALA A 73 8.15 -5.65 3.08
C ALA A 73 7.55 -5.25 1.70
N HIS A 74 6.99 -4.03 1.60
CA HIS A 74 6.32 -3.47 0.41
C HIS A 74 5.01 -4.16 0.01
N GLN A 75 4.44 -5.00 0.86
CA GLN A 75 3.16 -5.67 0.64
C GLN A 75 2.09 -5.06 1.54
N LEU A 76 1.03 -4.55 0.92
CA LEU A 76 -0.17 -4.08 1.59
C LEU A 76 -1.21 -5.20 1.58
N LYS A 77 -1.70 -5.57 2.76
CA LYS A 77 -2.82 -6.48 2.95
C LYS A 77 -3.93 -5.79 3.72
N ILE A 78 -5.12 -5.74 3.12
CA ILE A 78 -6.32 -5.18 3.73
C ILE A 78 -7.39 -6.27 3.76
N THR A 79 -8.05 -6.47 4.89
CA THR A 79 -9.12 -7.47 5.04
C THR A 79 -10.38 -6.80 5.59
N ALA A 80 -11.53 -7.06 4.96
CA ALA A 80 -12.86 -6.71 5.47
C ALA A 80 -13.71 -7.99 5.53
N LYS A 81 -13.78 -8.60 6.72
CA LYS A 81 -14.40 -9.91 6.98
C LYS A 81 -15.89 -9.91 6.69
N GLN A 82 -16.60 -8.83 7.03
CA GLN A 82 -18.04 -8.72 6.77
C GLN A 82 -18.35 -8.77 5.26
N LEU A 83 -17.42 -8.29 4.43
CA LEU A 83 -17.52 -8.33 2.97
C LEU A 83 -16.87 -9.57 2.35
N GLN A 84 -16.30 -10.47 3.16
CA GLN A 84 -15.48 -11.60 2.72
C GLN A 84 -14.37 -11.16 1.75
N LEU A 85 -13.77 -10.00 2.04
CA LEU A 85 -12.87 -9.28 1.13
C LEU A 85 -11.45 -9.29 1.67
N THR A 86 -10.48 -9.54 0.78
CA THR A 86 -9.06 -9.32 1.04
C THR A 86 -8.39 -8.72 -0.18
N PHE A 87 -7.75 -7.57 -0.01
CA PHE A 87 -6.81 -7.00 -0.97
C PHE A 87 -5.38 -7.36 -0.58
N GLU A 88 -4.60 -7.85 -1.52
CA GLU A 88 -3.16 -8.10 -1.38
C GLU A 88 -2.45 -7.47 -2.57
N GLY A 89 -1.60 -6.48 -2.30
CA GLY A 89 -0.88 -5.76 -3.34
C GLY A 89 0.52 -5.37 -2.94
N ARG A 90 1.36 -5.11 -3.93
CA ARG A 90 2.75 -4.69 -3.74
C ARG A 90 2.93 -3.25 -4.20
N LEU A 91 3.44 -2.41 -3.31
CA LEU A 91 3.86 -1.04 -3.63
C LEU A 91 5.04 -1.08 -4.61
N THR A 92 4.95 -0.28 -5.67
CA THR A 92 6.04 -0.13 -6.65
C THR A 92 7.25 0.53 -6.00
N LYS A 93 8.44 0.31 -6.58
CA LYS A 93 9.68 0.95 -6.08
C LYS A 93 9.59 2.48 -6.09
N ASP A 94 8.83 3.04 -7.02
CA ASP A 94 8.62 4.48 -7.15
C ASP A 94 7.61 5.02 -6.12
N GLY A 95 6.88 4.14 -5.42
CA GLY A 95 5.93 4.50 -4.36
C GLY A 95 4.62 5.09 -4.87
N ASP A 96 4.33 4.98 -6.17
CA ASP A 96 3.21 5.66 -6.84
C ASP A 96 2.03 4.73 -7.17
N LYS A 97 2.23 3.41 -7.08
CA LYS A 97 1.24 2.40 -7.48
C LYS A 97 1.30 1.20 -6.55
N ILE A 98 0.15 0.58 -6.34
CA ILE A 98 0.06 -0.72 -5.67
C ILE A 98 -0.62 -1.68 -6.65
N ASN A 99 0.15 -2.64 -7.15
CA ASN A 99 -0.40 -3.69 -8.01
C ASN A 99 -0.80 -4.88 -7.14
N GLY A 100 -2.06 -5.30 -7.22
CA GLY A 100 -2.54 -6.37 -6.38
C GLY A 100 -3.78 -7.08 -6.89
N ASN A 101 -4.30 -7.95 -6.03
CA ASN A 101 -5.52 -8.68 -6.26
C ASN A 101 -6.54 -8.30 -5.19
N PHE A 102 -7.75 -8.00 -5.66
CA PHE A 102 -8.95 -7.85 -4.86
C PHE A 102 -9.69 -9.18 -4.86
N ASN A 103 -9.73 -9.84 -3.71
CA ASN A 103 -10.41 -11.12 -3.52
C ASN A 103 -11.70 -10.89 -2.75
N GLN A 104 -12.83 -11.38 -3.26
CA GLN A 104 -14.11 -11.31 -2.58
C GLN A 104 -14.85 -12.65 -2.69
N GLY A 105 -15.00 -13.34 -1.57
CA GLY A 105 -15.48 -14.71 -1.55
C GLY A 105 -14.59 -15.61 -2.45
N PRO A 106 -15.16 -16.38 -3.40
CA PRO A 106 -14.39 -17.22 -4.31
C PRO A 106 -13.80 -16.47 -5.51
N MET A 107 -14.10 -15.18 -5.69
CA MET A 107 -13.68 -14.39 -6.85
C MET A 107 -12.38 -13.63 -6.56
N SER A 108 -11.52 -13.51 -7.57
CA SER A 108 -10.28 -12.72 -7.53
C SER A 108 -10.18 -11.86 -8.78
N PHE A 109 -9.96 -10.56 -8.60
CA PHE A 109 -9.82 -9.58 -9.67
C PHE A 109 -8.51 -8.80 -9.49
N PRO A 110 -7.74 -8.55 -10.57
CA PRO A 110 -6.65 -7.59 -10.50
C PRO A 110 -7.17 -6.20 -10.12
N LEU A 111 -6.42 -5.49 -9.28
CA LEU A 111 -6.63 -4.10 -8.93
C LEU A 111 -5.27 -3.39 -9.03
N VAL A 112 -5.19 -2.40 -9.93
CA VAL A 112 -3.99 -1.63 -10.26
C VAL A 112 -4.29 -0.14 -10.30
#